data_AF-A0A3E0PHD4-F1
#
_entry.id   AF-A0A3E0PHD4-F1
#
_cell.length_a   1.000
_cell.length_b   1.000
_cell.length_c   1.000
_cell.angle_alpha   90.00
_cell.angle_beta   90.00
_cell.angle_gamma   90.00
#
_symmetry.space_group_name_H-M   'P 1'
#
loop_
_entity.id
_entity.type
_entity.pdbx_description
1 polymer ?
#
loop_
_entity_poly.entity_id
_entity_poly.type
_entity_poly.pdbx_seq_one_letter_code
_entity_poly.pdbx_strand_id
1 'polypeptide(L)'
;MTYNYGVVVARIAIKEAPPMSEKNASLVERLAAAGNPRDQHDWEQRDGYYVAACRVSADDVPELIDLVREWSDPNRSDDVELPDIDEAELLPITAWRALGDLKATAAVQPLVELVCELQDECDDWVCEELPHVFGKIGESAIEPLIRLAADDQQPDYTRSIAASGLRLVADYHPNTKPRVVALLTEMMASAREGHAEFNTTVLIELVDLGATEAAEPIERAFAADLLDVGVVGTWDDVRRTLGVESLGLKMPKDPHDSTKGLGLRLGMGIFSDQPIFFFGDIDDDAAEAYYKRVDDAFSKSIEAKKILERYGDLEWYPLLLRFGVDYLGETVDEMKLASIRHFVFGFVPSKVAVEADAAPAILAELTAFWQYLHRAHELSEARSILEWLQSDGLVARLQAEMSDPANFGMAKSIFSVGKQAGYDMASEAERATFVSHYNQSLASKQPTGAPGGRTERVGRNSPCPCGSGKKFKKCCGG
;
A
#
# COMPACT_ATOMS: atom_id res chain seq x y z
N MET A 1 -5.80 8.26 15.97
CA MET A 1 -6.89 8.79 15.13
C MET A 1 -7.93 7.69 15.06
N THR A 2 -9.11 7.92 15.62
CA THR A 2 -10.23 6.96 15.54
C THR A 2 -10.70 6.87 14.09
N TYR A 3 -10.50 5.72 13.45
CA TYR A 3 -11.18 5.39 12.19
C TYR A 3 -12.65 5.18 12.50
N ASN A 4 -13.36 6.31 12.51
CA ASN A 4 -14.80 6.36 12.68
C ASN A 4 -15.41 6.01 11.33
N TYR A 5 -15.67 4.72 11.08
CA TYR A 5 -16.59 4.30 10.02
C TYR A 5 -18.00 4.75 10.43
N GLY A 6 -18.27 6.03 10.23
CA GLY A 6 -19.60 6.60 10.29
C GLY A 6 -20.43 5.97 9.18
N VAL A 7 -21.19 4.94 9.53
CA VAL A 7 -22.20 4.33 8.68
C VAL A 7 -23.19 5.41 8.26
N VAL A 8 -23.01 5.94 7.05
CA VAL A 8 -24.06 6.65 6.35
C VAL A 8 -25.09 5.59 6.01
N VAL A 9 -26.17 5.52 6.79
CA VAL A 9 -27.34 4.68 6.49
C VAL A 9 -28.01 5.26 5.24
N ALA A 10 -27.45 4.96 4.07
CA ALA A 10 -28.18 5.01 2.83
C ALA A 10 -29.22 3.89 2.93
N ARG A 11 -30.50 4.26 3.00
CA ARG A 11 -31.61 3.32 2.77
C ARG A 11 -31.50 2.84 1.33
N ILE A 12 -30.70 1.80 1.10
CA ILE A 12 -30.73 1.04 -0.14
C ILE A 12 -32.06 0.31 -0.15
N ALA A 13 -32.85 0.60 -1.18
CA ALA A 13 -34.13 -0.05 -1.41
C ALA A 13 -33.90 -1.56 -1.44
N ILE A 14 -34.67 -2.29 -0.63
CA ILE A 14 -34.77 -3.76 -0.68
C ILE A 14 -35.07 -4.11 -2.14
N LYS A 15 -34.08 -4.65 -2.87
CA LYS A 15 -34.34 -5.28 -4.16
C LYS A 15 -35.19 -6.50 -3.85
N GLU A 16 -36.48 -6.44 -4.20
CA GLU A 16 -37.38 -7.58 -4.10
C GLU A 16 -36.77 -8.78 -4.84
N ALA A 17 -36.78 -9.95 -4.21
CA ALA A 17 -36.27 -11.19 -4.76
C ALA A 17 -36.89 -11.46 -6.15
N PRO A 18 -36.13 -11.98 -7.13
CA PRO A 18 -36.62 -12.20 -8.49
C PRO A 18 -37.84 -13.16 -8.51
N PRO A 19 -38.84 -12.93 -9.39
CA PRO A 19 -40.10 -13.67 -9.35
C PRO A 19 -39.96 -15.13 -9.84
N MET A 20 -40.79 -15.99 -9.24
CA MET A 20 -40.86 -17.44 -9.38
C MET A 20 -41.03 -18.00 -10.80
N SER A 21 -40.25 -19.04 -11.11
CA SER A 21 -40.76 -20.28 -11.71
C SER A 21 -40.21 -21.49 -10.95
N GLU A 22 -41.12 -22.38 -10.52
CA GLU A 22 -40.93 -23.52 -9.61
C GLU A 22 -41.00 -24.83 -10.43
N LYS A 23 -40.28 -25.92 -10.17
CA LYS A 23 -40.37 -26.72 -8.93
C LYS A 23 -39.24 -27.77 -8.76
N ASN A 24 -38.22 -27.75 -9.63
CA ASN A 24 -37.13 -28.75 -9.67
C ASN A 24 -35.77 -28.10 -10.03
N ALA A 25 -35.51 -26.87 -9.57
CA ALA A 25 -34.19 -26.29 -9.74
C ALA A 25 -33.20 -27.04 -8.86
N SER A 26 -32.07 -27.46 -9.43
CA SER A 26 -30.93 -28.03 -8.69
C SER A 26 -30.42 -27.05 -7.63
N LEU A 27 -29.66 -27.53 -6.64
CA LEU A 27 -29.05 -26.65 -5.65
C LEU A 27 -28.13 -25.60 -6.31
N VAL A 28 -27.38 -26.00 -7.32
CA VAL A 28 -26.50 -25.12 -8.13
C VAL A 28 -27.30 -23.96 -8.74
N GLU A 29 -28.41 -24.24 -9.43
CA GLU A 29 -29.26 -23.20 -10.04
C GLU A 29 -29.89 -22.29 -8.98
N ARG A 30 -30.21 -22.84 -7.81
CA ARG A 30 -30.74 -22.10 -6.67
C ARG A 30 -29.71 -21.15 -6.07
N LEU A 31 -28.46 -21.59 -5.89
CA LEU A 31 -27.37 -20.76 -5.38
C LEU A 31 -27.03 -19.62 -6.35
N ALA A 32 -26.95 -19.91 -7.65
CA ALA A 32 -26.71 -18.88 -8.67
C ALA A 32 -27.76 -17.75 -8.65
N ALA A 33 -29.00 -18.05 -8.22
CA ALA A 33 -30.08 -17.06 -8.15
C ALA A 33 -29.88 -15.98 -7.06
N ALA A 34 -28.95 -16.16 -6.12
CA ALA A 34 -28.63 -15.15 -5.11
C ALA A 34 -27.79 -13.98 -5.65
N GLY A 35 -27.30 -14.10 -6.90
CA GLY A 35 -26.42 -13.15 -7.54
C GLY A 35 -24.97 -13.30 -7.11
N ASN A 36 -24.08 -12.59 -7.80
CA ASN A 36 -22.65 -12.68 -7.56
C ASN A 36 -22.28 -12.25 -6.12
N PRO A 37 -21.58 -13.09 -5.33
CA PRO A 37 -21.13 -12.74 -3.97
C PRO A 37 -20.34 -11.43 -3.88
N ARG A 38 -19.60 -11.06 -4.95
CA ARG A 38 -18.87 -9.79 -5.04
C ARG A 38 -19.78 -8.57 -5.02
N ASP A 39 -21.01 -8.68 -5.50
CA ASP A 39 -21.94 -7.56 -5.50
C ASP A 39 -22.66 -7.39 -4.15
N GLN A 40 -22.50 -8.36 -3.24
CA GLN A 40 -23.21 -8.42 -1.95
C GLN A 40 -22.26 -8.08 -0.78
N HIS A 41 -21.81 -6.84 -0.72
CA HIS A 41 -20.83 -6.35 0.27
C HIS A 41 -21.40 -6.17 1.69
N ASP A 42 -22.72 -6.30 1.89
CA ASP A 42 -23.42 -6.07 3.17
C ASP A 42 -24.16 -7.32 3.70
N TRP A 43 -23.80 -8.49 3.18
CA TRP A 43 -24.54 -9.73 3.44
C TRP A 43 -24.55 -10.12 4.92
N GLU A 44 -23.47 -9.79 5.62
CA GLU A 44 -23.24 -10.08 7.02
C GLU A 44 -24.26 -9.37 7.93
N GLN A 45 -24.93 -8.33 7.42
CA GLN A 45 -25.98 -7.55 8.07
C GLN A 45 -27.39 -8.04 7.72
N ARG A 46 -27.53 -8.95 6.76
CA ARG A 46 -28.81 -9.39 6.18
C ARG A 46 -29.16 -10.81 6.62
N ASP A 47 -29.73 -10.94 7.83
CA ASP A 47 -30.08 -12.24 8.39
C ASP A 47 -31.09 -13.01 7.53
N GLY A 48 -30.74 -14.24 7.14
CA GLY A 48 -31.59 -15.13 6.35
C GLY A 48 -31.71 -14.76 4.86
N TYR A 49 -30.88 -13.85 4.35
CA TYR A 49 -30.93 -13.45 2.94
C TYR A 49 -30.66 -14.64 2.00
N TYR A 50 -29.60 -15.41 2.23
CA TYR A 50 -29.24 -16.53 1.36
C TYR A 50 -30.21 -17.70 1.50
N VAL A 51 -30.81 -17.89 2.68
CA VAL A 51 -31.93 -18.83 2.85
C VAL A 51 -33.10 -18.46 1.94
N ALA A 52 -33.48 -17.18 1.91
CA ALA A 52 -34.58 -16.71 1.07
C ALA A 52 -34.23 -16.69 -0.43
N ALA A 53 -33.05 -16.15 -0.78
CA ALA A 53 -32.61 -15.96 -2.16
C ALA A 53 -32.34 -17.31 -2.85
N CYS A 54 -31.60 -18.20 -2.18
CA CYS A 54 -31.30 -19.53 -2.69
C CYS A 54 -32.44 -20.52 -2.45
N ARG A 55 -33.43 -20.20 -1.60
CA ARG A 55 -34.52 -21.12 -1.23
C ARG A 55 -33.98 -22.43 -0.67
N VAL A 56 -32.99 -22.32 0.23
CA VAL A 56 -32.36 -23.47 0.90
C VAL A 56 -32.98 -23.74 2.26
N SER A 57 -32.83 -24.96 2.75
CA SER A 57 -33.34 -25.42 4.04
C SER A 57 -32.34 -26.36 4.72
N ALA A 58 -32.69 -26.84 5.91
CA ALA A 58 -31.86 -27.81 6.63
C ALA A 58 -31.59 -29.10 5.84
N ASP A 59 -32.50 -29.48 4.93
CA ASP A 59 -32.36 -30.68 4.08
C ASP A 59 -31.24 -30.51 3.03
N ASP A 60 -30.87 -29.27 2.70
CA ASP A 60 -29.82 -28.95 1.72
C ASP A 60 -28.42 -28.94 2.35
N VAL A 61 -28.30 -28.97 3.68
CA VAL A 61 -27.03 -28.83 4.41
C VAL A 61 -25.96 -29.84 3.97
N PRO A 62 -26.25 -31.15 3.75
CA PRO A 62 -25.23 -32.08 3.28
C PRO A 62 -24.62 -31.70 1.93
N GLU A 63 -25.45 -31.32 0.96
CA GLU A 63 -25.00 -30.94 -0.39
C GLU A 63 -24.28 -29.57 -0.38
N LEU A 64 -24.71 -28.64 0.48
CA LEU A 64 -23.98 -27.39 0.73
C LEU A 64 -22.60 -27.63 1.33
N ILE A 65 -22.45 -28.62 2.24
CA ILE A 65 -21.15 -29.02 2.80
C ILE A 65 -20.26 -29.65 1.72
N ASP A 66 -20.84 -30.42 0.79
CA ASP A 66 -20.06 -30.98 -0.32
C ASP A 66 -19.48 -29.84 -1.20
N LEU A 67 -20.25 -28.78 -1.47
CA LEU A 67 -19.78 -27.59 -2.18
C LEU A 67 -18.68 -26.82 -1.45
N VAL A 68 -18.64 -26.83 -0.11
CA VAL A 68 -17.55 -26.20 0.67
C VAL A 68 -16.19 -26.75 0.24
N ARG A 69 -16.12 -28.06 0.02
CA ARG A 69 -14.87 -28.78 -0.32
C ARG A 69 -14.41 -28.56 -1.75
N GLU A 70 -15.29 -28.09 -2.63
CA GLU A 70 -14.91 -27.75 -4.00
C GLU A 70 -14.01 -26.52 -4.06
N TRP A 71 -13.98 -25.68 -3.00
CA TRP A 71 -13.10 -24.52 -2.95
C TRP A 71 -11.64 -24.89 -2.73
N SER A 72 -11.36 -25.93 -1.94
CA SER A 72 -10.00 -26.46 -1.71
C SER A 72 -9.56 -27.53 -2.71
N ASP A 73 -10.29 -27.73 -3.82
CA ASP A 73 -9.87 -28.69 -4.85
C ASP A 73 -8.62 -28.16 -5.59
N PRO A 74 -7.46 -28.84 -5.52
CA PRO A 74 -6.24 -28.38 -6.18
C PRO A 74 -6.31 -28.42 -7.72
N ASN A 75 -7.37 -28.98 -8.31
CA ASN A 75 -7.61 -28.96 -9.76
C ASN A 75 -8.52 -27.81 -10.19
N ARG A 76 -8.95 -26.95 -9.27
CA ARG A 76 -9.72 -25.75 -9.55
C ARG A 76 -8.84 -24.70 -10.24
N SER A 77 -9.45 -23.86 -11.06
CA SER A 77 -8.74 -22.78 -11.75
C SER A 77 -8.47 -21.61 -10.79
N ASP A 78 -7.21 -21.22 -10.62
CA ASP A 78 -6.78 -20.12 -9.74
C ASP A 78 -7.12 -18.71 -10.28
N ASP A 79 -7.77 -18.61 -11.44
CA ASP A 79 -8.11 -17.33 -12.09
C ASP A 79 -9.24 -16.54 -11.38
N VAL A 80 -9.43 -16.78 -10.07
CA VAL A 80 -10.49 -16.18 -9.23
C VAL A 80 -10.22 -14.70 -8.89
N GLU A 81 -9.14 -14.10 -9.37
CA GLU A 81 -8.83 -12.67 -9.17
C GLU A 81 -9.20 -11.75 -10.37
N LEU A 82 -9.67 -12.29 -11.50
CA LEU A 82 -9.95 -11.51 -12.72
C LEU A 82 -11.41 -10.99 -12.79
N PRO A 83 -11.67 -9.82 -13.42
CA PRO A 83 -13.01 -9.24 -13.50
C PRO A 83 -14.04 -10.04 -14.33
N ASP A 84 -13.61 -11.07 -15.06
CA ASP A 84 -14.45 -11.87 -16.00
C ASP A 84 -14.68 -13.32 -15.51
N ILE A 85 -14.74 -13.56 -14.20
CA ILE A 85 -14.98 -14.90 -13.61
C ILE A 85 -16.41 -15.37 -13.85
N ASP A 86 -16.57 -16.66 -14.17
CA ASP A 86 -17.87 -17.31 -14.24
C ASP A 86 -18.53 -17.32 -12.86
N GLU A 87 -19.79 -16.86 -12.75
CA GLU A 87 -20.58 -16.89 -11.52
C GLU A 87 -20.63 -18.30 -10.90
N ALA A 88 -20.49 -19.34 -11.72
CA ALA A 88 -20.39 -20.73 -11.28
C ALA A 88 -19.18 -21.00 -10.37
N GLU A 89 -18.06 -20.31 -10.57
CA GLU A 89 -16.86 -20.50 -9.76
C GLU A 89 -17.08 -19.99 -8.33
N LEU A 90 -17.90 -18.96 -8.11
CA LEU A 90 -18.15 -18.38 -6.78
C LEU A 90 -19.28 -19.07 -5.99
N LEU A 91 -19.81 -20.18 -6.51
CA LEU A 91 -20.88 -20.92 -5.84
C LEU A 91 -20.51 -21.45 -4.44
N PRO A 92 -19.27 -21.92 -4.17
CA PRO A 92 -18.89 -22.32 -2.81
C PRO A 92 -19.02 -21.18 -1.80
N ILE A 93 -18.65 -19.94 -2.14
CA ILE A 93 -18.84 -18.78 -1.25
C ILE A 93 -20.32 -18.57 -0.95
N THR A 94 -21.18 -18.67 -1.98
CA THR A 94 -22.64 -18.61 -1.79
C THR A 94 -23.12 -19.71 -0.84
N ALA A 95 -22.56 -20.92 -0.96
CA ALA A 95 -22.87 -22.03 -0.07
C ALA A 95 -22.41 -21.77 1.38
N TRP A 96 -21.23 -21.17 1.59
CA TRP A 96 -20.76 -20.78 2.92
C TRP A 96 -21.71 -19.80 3.60
N ARG A 97 -22.08 -18.72 2.89
CA ARG A 97 -23.02 -17.71 3.39
C ARG A 97 -24.40 -18.31 3.69
N ALA A 98 -24.88 -19.22 2.84
CA ALA A 98 -26.12 -19.97 3.06
C ALA A 98 -26.06 -20.87 4.29
N LEU A 99 -24.95 -21.58 4.53
CA LEU A 99 -24.73 -22.39 5.73
C LEU A 99 -24.73 -21.54 7.01
N GLY A 100 -24.15 -20.34 6.94
CA GLY A 100 -24.22 -19.33 7.99
C GLY A 100 -25.65 -18.93 8.32
N ASP A 101 -26.43 -18.51 7.31
CA ASP A 101 -27.84 -18.12 7.48
C ASP A 101 -28.74 -19.27 7.98
N LEU A 102 -28.45 -20.52 7.58
CA LEU A 102 -29.13 -21.72 8.08
C LEU A 102 -28.76 -22.07 9.52
N LYS A 103 -27.71 -21.46 10.06
CA LYS A 103 -27.12 -21.81 11.37
C LYS A 103 -26.73 -23.28 11.43
N ALA A 104 -26.15 -23.77 10.33
CA ALA A 104 -25.89 -25.19 10.09
C ALA A 104 -24.74 -25.71 10.97
N THR A 105 -25.05 -26.18 12.18
CA THR A 105 -24.04 -26.70 13.12
C THR A 105 -23.20 -27.86 12.56
N ALA A 106 -23.74 -28.66 11.64
CA ALA A 106 -23.02 -29.74 10.97
C ALA A 106 -21.90 -29.25 10.04
N ALA A 107 -21.94 -27.99 9.60
CA ALA A 107 -20.94 -27.42 8.71
C ALA A 107 -19.71 -26.86 9.45
N VAL A 108 -19.75 -26.69 10.77
CA VAL A 108 -18.65 -26.09 11.53
C VAL A 108 -17.33 -26.83 11.31
N GLN A 109 -17.33 -28.16 11.45
CA GLN A 109 -16.11 -28.95 11.31
C GLN A 109 -15.58 -28.96 9.85
N PRO A 110 -16.42 -29.17 8.81
CA PRO A 110 -15.99 -28.99 7.42
C PRO A 110 -15.40 -27.61 7.10
N LEU A 111 -15.96 -26.53 7.66
CA LEU A 111 -15.43 -25.18 7.44
C LEU A 111 -14.09 -24.96 8.18
N VAL A 112 -13.92 -25.54 9.37
CA VAL A 112 -12.62 -25.55 10.07
C VAL A 112 -11.57 -26.32 9.27
N GLU A 113 -11.93 -27.46 8.69
CA GLU A 113 -11.05 -28.24 7.82
C GLU A 113 -10.63 -27.43 6.58
N LEU A 114 -11.57 -26.71 5.96
CA LEU A 114 -11.29 -25.82 4.83
C LEU A 114 -10.24 -24.74 5.18
N VAL A 115 -10.39 -24.09 6.34
CA VAL A 115 -9.44 -23.08 6.84
C VAL A 115 -8.04 -23.66 7.00
N CYS A 116 -7.93 -24.90 7.48
CA CYS A 116 -6.64 -25.57 7.63
C CYS A 116 -6.03 -26.01 6.29
N GLU A 117 -6.86 -26.44 5.33
CA GLU A 117 -6.41 -26.87 4.00
C GLU A 117 -5.80 -25.72 3.19
N LEU A 118 -6.36 -24.51 3.32
CA LEU A 118 -5.97 -23.31 2.55
C LEU A 118 -4.91 -22.45 3.26
N GLN A 119 -4.25 -22.98 4.27
CA GLN A 119 -3.29 -22.25 5.11
C GLN A 119 -2.09 -21.67 4.32
N ASP A 120 -1.73 -22.27 3.17
CA ASP A 120 -0.57 -21.88 2.36
C ASP A 120 -0.91 -20.83 1.28
N GLU A 121 -2.20 -20.55 1.04
CA GLU A 121 -2.66 -19.79 -0.13
C GLU A 121 -3.03 -18.32 0.20
N CYS A 122 -3.15 -17.94 1.49
CA CYS A 122 -3.58 -16.60 1.91
C CYS A 122 -4.84 -16.13 1.14
N ASP A 123 -5.88 -16.98 1.10
CA ASP A 123 -7.12 -16.70 0.38
C ASP A 123 -7.95 -15.60 1.07
N ASP A 124 -8.13 -14.47 0.38
CA ASP A 124 -8.87 -13.31 0.87
C ASP A 124 -10.34 -13.64 1.20
N TRP A 125 -11.00 -14.51 0.44
CA TRP A 125 -12.37 -14.92 0.74
C TRP A 125 -12.45 -15.72 2.03
N VAL A 126 -11.47 -16.58 2.29
CA VAL A 126 -11.42 -17.38 3.52
C VAL A 126 -11.29 -16.45 4.74
N CYS A 127 -10.42 -15.44 4.69
CA CYS A 127 -10.25 -14.52 5.84
C CYS A 127 -11.43 -13.56 6.02
N GLU A 128 -12.05 -13.08 4.94
CA GLU A 128 -13.15 -12.12 5.04
C GLU A 128 -14.50 -12.80 5.35
N GLU A 129 -14.77 -13.97 4.77
CA GLU A 129 -16.11 -14.58 4.83
C GLU A 129 -16.29 -15.55 6.00
N LEU A 130 -15.33 -16.47 6.20
CA LEU A 130 -15.53 -17.59 7.12
C LEU A 130 -15.71 -17.16 8.58
N PRO A 131 -15.02 -16.12 9.10
CA PRO A 131 -15.32 -15.59 10.42
C PRO A 131 -16.81 -15.21 10.59
N HIS A 132 -17.42 -14.59 9.58
CA HIS A 132 -18.85 -14.22 9.60
C HIS A 132 -19.77 -15.44 9.51
N VAL A 133 -19.39 -16.44 8.72
CA VAL A 133 -20.11 -17.72 8.62
C VAL A 133 -20.13 -18.43 9.98
N PHE A 134 -18.98 -18.57 10.64
CA PHE A 134 -18.90 -19.13 11.99
C PHE A 134 -19.72 -18.31 12.99
N GLY A 135 -19.62 -16.98 12.90
CA GLY A 135 -20.37 -16.04 13.70
C GLY A 135 -21.88 -16.27 13.63
N LYS A 136 -22.43 -16.37 12.41
CA LYS A 136 -23.86 -16.64 12.17
C LYS A 136 -24.31 -18.03 12.59
N ILE A 137 -23.44 -19.05 12.48
CA ILE A 137 -23.71 -20.40 13.01
C ILE A 137 -23.87 -20.35 14.54
N GLY A 138 -23.00 -19.59 15.21
CA GLY A 138 -23.14 -19.26 16.62
C GLY A 138 -22.45 -20.23 17.57
N GLU A 139 -23.07 -20.50 18.72
CA GLU A 139 -22.39 -21.12 19.89
C GLU A 139 -21.71 -22.46 19.60
N SER A 140 -22.21 -23.26 18.64
CA SER A 140 -21.59 -24.53 18.25
C SER A 140 -20.20 -24.38 17.61
N ALA A 141 -19.86 -23.19 17.09
CA ALA A 141 -18.56 -22.89 16.51
C ALA A 141 -17.48 -22.61 17.57
N ILE A 142 -17.86 -22.24 18.80
CA ILE A 142 -16.92 -21.80 19.83
C ILE A 142 -15.83 -22.85 20.13
N GLU A 143 -16.23 -24.09 20.43
CA GLU A 143 -15.27 -25.14 20.83
C GLU A 143 -14.30 -25.55 19.70
N PRO A 144 -14.76 -25.75 18.45
CA PRO A 144 -13.84 -25.98 17.33
C PRO A 144 -12.88 -24.81 17.08
N LEU A 145 -13.35 -23.57 17.13
CA LEU A 145 -12.51 -22.39 16.90
C LEU A 145 -11.47 -22.18 18.01
N ILE A 146 -11.81 -22.45 19.28
CA ILE A 146 -10.83 -22.42 20.38
C ILE A 146 -9.71 -23.41 20.11
N ARG A 147 -10.04 -24.65 19.71
CA ARG A 147 -9.01 -25.67 19.44
C ARG A 147 -8.10 -25.23 18.31
N LEU A 148 -8.65 -24.65 17.25
CA LEU A 148 -7.87 -24.16 16.12
C LEU A 148 -6.96 -22.99 16.55
N ALA A 149 -7.49 -21.98 17.24
CA ALA A 149 -6.72 -20.83 17.70
C ALA A 149 -5.60 -21.19 18.70
N ALA A 150 -5.82 -22.22 19.52
CA ALA A 150 -4.88 -22.68 20.53
C ALA A 150 -3.81 -23.66 20.00
N ASP A 151 -3.93 -24.15 18.76
CA ASP A 151 -2.97 -25.07 18.15
C ASP A 151 -1.74 -24.31 17.64
N ASP A 152 -0.64 -24.39 18.38
CA ASP A 152 0.62 -23.72 18.04
C ASP A 152 1.37 -24.33 16.85
N GLN A 153 0.87 -25.46 16.32
CA GLN A 153 1.39 -26.06 15.09
C GLN A 153 0.77 -25.41 13.84
N GLN A 154 -0.32 -24.65 14.00
CA GLN A 154 -0.98 -23.96 12.89
C GLN A 154 -0.31 -22.60 12.62
N PRO A 155 -0.29 -22.13 11.36
CA PRO A 155 0.15 -20.79 11.04
C PRO A 155 -0.67 -19.71 11.76
N ASP A 156 -0.03 -18.58 12.06
CA ASP A 156 -0.67 -17.45 12.75
C ASP A 156 -1.91 -16.93 12.01
N TYR A 157 -1.87 -16.93 10.67
CA TYR A 157 -3.00 -16.59 9.80
C TYR A 157 -4.23 -17.48 10.07
N THR A 158 -4.07 -18.80 10.01
CA THR A 158 -5.12 -19.80 10.27
C THR A 158 -5.71 -19.63 11.68
N ARG A 159 -4.85 -19.40 12.67
CA ARG A 159 -5.27 -19.18 14.06
C ARG A 159 -6.01 -17.85 14.22
N SER A 160 -5.62 -16.82 13.46
CA SER A 160 -6.26 -15.50 13.46
C SER A 160 -7.69 -15.56 12.94
N ILE A 161 -7.95 -16.29 11.85
CA ILE A 161 -9.31 -16.53 11.32
C ILE A 161 -10.21 -17.12 12.42
N ALA A 162 -9.67 -18.06 13.21
CA ALA A 162 -10.42 -18.66 14.31
C ALA A 162 -10.71 -17.67 15.46
N ALA A 163 -9.75 -16.81 15.82
CA ALA A 163 -9.95 -15.76 16.80
C ALA A 163 -11.01 -14.73 16.35
N SER A 164 -10.96 -14.28 15.10
CA SER A 164 -11.98 -13.39 14.53
C SER A 164 -13.36 -14.04 14.46
N GLY A 165 -13.43 -15.34 14.14
CA GLY A 165 -14.66 -16.12 14.20
C GLY A 165 -15.27 -16.16 15.61
N LEU A 166 -14.44 -16.32 16.66
CA LEU A 166 -14.91 -16.29 18.05
C LEU A 166 -15.53 -14.94 18.41
N ARG A 167 -14.90 -13.83 18.01
CA ARG A 167 -15.44 -12.49 18.23
C ARG A 167 -16.75 -12.27 17.48
N LEU A 168 -16.86 -12.71 16.23
CA LEU A 168 -18.13 -12.64 15.48
C LEU A 168 -19.23 -13.49 16.12
N VAL A 169 -18.93 -14.65 16.69
CA VAL A 169 -19.92 -15.40 17.48
C VAL A 169 -20.43 -14.56 18.65
N ALA A 170 -19.58 -13.78 19.32
CA ALA A 170 -20.00 -12.87 20.39
C ALA A 170 -20.84 -11.68 19.87
N ASP A 171 -20.52 -11.14 18.69
CA ASP A 171 -21.28 -10.04 18.07
C ASP A 171 -22.69 -10.48 17.64
N TYR A 172 -22.78 -11.60 16.91
CA TYR A 172 -24.06 -12.16 16.45
C TYR A 172 -24.88 -12.78 17.59
N HIS A 173 -24.23 -13.31 18.62
CA HIS A 173 -24.87 -13.95 19.76
C HIS A 173 -24.40 -13.35 21.10
N PRO A 174 -24.91 -12.16 21.49
CA PRO A 174 -24.41 -11.41 22.65
C PRO A 174 -24.37 -12.15 23.99
N ASN A 175 -25.16 -13.20 24.16
CA ASN A 175 -25.15 -14.05 25.36
C ASN A 175 -23.83 -14.86 25.50
N THR A 176 -23.10 -15.08 24.40
CA THR A 176 -21.82 -15.81 24.41
C THR A 176 -20.64 -14.89 24.74
N LYS A 177 -20.82 -13.57 24.64
CA LYS A 177 -19.76 -12.56 24.82
C LYS A 177 -18.93 -12.75 26.09
N PRO A 178 -19.50 -12.95 27.30
CA PRO A 178 -18.67 -13.15 28.50
C PRO A 178 -17.74 -14.37 28.40
N ARG A 179 -18.20 -15.44 27.75
CA ARG A 179 -17.41 -16.66 27.54
C ARG A 179 -16.30 -16.41 26.53
N VAL A 180 -16.63 -15.79 25.38
CA VAL A 180 -15.65 -15.47 24.34
C VAL A 180 -14.56 -14.54 24.86
N VAL A 181 -14.94 -13.48 25.60
CA VAL A 181 -13.97 -12.55 26.20
C VAL A 181 -13.04 -13.29 27.18
N ALA A 182 -13.57 -14.16 28.03
CA ALA A 182 -12.74 -14.94 28.95
C ALA A 182 -11.71 -15.81 28.21
N LEU A 183 -12.12 -16.45 27.11
CA LEU A 183 -11.25 -17.30 26.29
C LEU A 183 -10.15 -16.50 25.57
N LEU A 184 -10.51 -15.39 24.91
CA LEU A 184 -9.53 -14.51 24.25
C LEU A 184 -8.58 -13.88 25.28
N THR A 185 -9.08 -13.57 26.48
CA THR A 185 -8.24 -13.07 27.58
C THR A 185 -7.23 -14.11 28.03
N GLU A 186 -7.61 -15.39 28.11
CA GLU A 186 -6.70 -16.49 28.42
C GLU A 186 -5.64 -16.70 27.32
N MET A 187 -6.04 -16.57 26.05
CA MET A 187 -5.11 -16.61 24.91
C MET A 187 -4.09 -15.46 24.99
N MET A 188 -4.54 -14.24 25.26
CA MET A 188 -3.67 -13.08 25.46
C MET A 188 -2.72 -13.27 26.66
N ALA A 189 -3.23 -13.79 27.77
CA ALA A 189 -2.41 -14.09 28.95
C ALA A 189 -1.34 -15.17 28.67
N SER A 190 -1.58 -16.03 27.67
CA SER A 190 -0.70 -17.11 27.24
C SER A 190 0.12 -16.76 25.99
N ALA A 191 0.11 -15.50 25.56
CA ALA A 191 0.86 -15.02 24.39
C ALA A 191 2.36 -15.34 24.50
N ARG A 192 2.99 -15.62 23.35
CA ARG A 192 4.40 -16.02 23.27
C ARG A 192 5.11 -15.29 22.13
N GLU A 193 6.44 -15.22 22.23
CA GLU A 193 7.30 -14.72 21.16
C GLU A 193 7.14 -15.57 19.89
N GLY A 194 7.39 -14.97 18.72
CA GLY A 194 7.30 -15.66 17.43
C GLY A 194 5.89 -15.73 16.84
N HIS A 195 4.88 -15.26 17.57
CA HIS A 195 3.48 -15.26 17.13
C HIS A 195 2.85 -13.86 17.15
N ALA A 196 3.62 -12.84 16.75
CA ALA A 196 3.20 -11.44 16.88
C ALA A 196 1.93 -11.14 16.09
N GLU A 197 1.75 -11.74 14.92
CA GLU A 197 0.55 -11.59 14.09
C GLU A 197 -0.69 -12.12 14.84
N PHE A 198 -0.66 -13.38 15.27
CA PHE A 198 -1.79 -13.96 16.00
C PHE A 198 -2.07 -13.26 17.33
N ASN A 199 -1.02 -12.93 18.11
CA ASN A 199 -1.19 -12.19 19.36
C ASN A 199 -1.87 -10.84 19.13
N THR A 200 -1.50 -10.16 18.03
CA THR A 200 -2.08 -8.87 17.65
C THR A 200 -3.54 -9.01 17.23
N THR A 201 -3.91 -10.06 16.51
CA THR A 201 -5.31 -10.39 16.23
C THR A 201 -6.10 -10.55 17.53
N VAL A 202 -5.64 -11.37 18.48
CA VAL A 202 -6.34 -11.56 19.76
C VAL A 202 -6.54 -10.23 20.52
N LEU A 203 -5.57 -9.32 20.46
CA LEU A 203 -5.71 -7.96 21.00
C LEU A 203 -6.83 -7.19 20.31
N ILE A 204 -6.85 -7.15 18.98
CA ILE A 204 -7.89 -6.46 18.18
C ILE A 204 -9.28 -6.97 18.58
N GLU A 205 -9.45 -8.29 18.62
CA GLU A 205 -10.72 -8.91 18.98
C GLU A 205 -11.19 -8.53 20.40
N LEU A 206 -10.26 -8.47 21.37
CA LEU A 206 -10.55 -8.03 22.74
C LEU A 206 -10.94 -6.55 22.81
N VAL A 207 -10.28 -5.69 22.03
CA VAL A 207 -10.58 -4.26 21.96
C VAL A 207 -11.95 -4.02 21.36
N ASP A 208 -12.29 -4.71 20.26
CA ASP A 208 -13.59 -4.60 19.60
C ASP A 208 -14.73 -5.08 20.50
N LEU A 209 -14.48 -6.13 21.30
CA LEU A 209 -15.43 -6.58 22.32
C LEU A 209 -15.50 -5.64 23.54
N GLY A 210 -14.61 -4.65 23.67
CA GLY A 210 -14.54 -3.77 24.84
C GLY A 210 -14.17 -4.51 26.13
N ALA A 211 -13.29 -5.51 26.04
CA ALA A 211 -12.88 -6.40 27.12
C ALA A 211 -11.98 -5.70 28.16
N THR A 212 -12.57 -4.88 29.02
CA THR A 212 -11.85 -4.16 30.09
C THR A 212 -11.14 -5.09 31.07
N GLU A 213 -11.65 -6.31 31.27
CA GLU A 213 -11.06 -7.36 32.11
C GLU A 213 -9.72 -7.90 31.55
N ALA A 214 -9.45 -7.71 30.25
CA ALA A 214 -8.23 -8.14 29.60
C ALA A 214 -7.08 -7.13 29.73
N ALA A 215 -7.30 -5.98 30.39
CA ALA A 215 -6.33 -4.90 30.48
C ALA A 215 -4.97 -5.34 31.03
N GLU A 216 -4.95 -6.17 32.10
CA GLU A 216 -3.69 -6.67 32.66
C GLU A 216 -2.93 -7.58 31.66
N PRO A 217 -3.53 -8.65 31.10
CA PRO A 217 -2.89 -9.46 30.06
C PRO A 217 -2.38 -8.66 28.87
N ILE A 218 -3.16 -7.69 28.39
CA ILE A 218 -2.79 -6.83 27.26
C ILE A 218 -1.56 -5.98 27.60
N GLU A 219 -1.54 -5.30 28.75
CA GLU A 219 -0.39 -4.47 29.14
C GLU A 219 0.88 -5.29 29.32
N ARG A 220 0.76 -6.53 29.84
CA ARG A 220 1.88 -7.47 29.94
C ARG A 220 2.40 -7.88 28.56
N ALA A 221 1.52 -8.13 27.59
CA ALA A 221 1.92 -8.47 26.22
C ALA A 221 2.66 -7.31 25.54
N PHE A 222 2.20 -6.06 25.71
CA PHE A 222 2.93 -4.87 25.24
C PHE A 222 4.29 -4.72 25.92
N ALA A 223 4.36 -4.89 27.25
CA ALA A 223 5.61 -4.78 28.00
C ALA A 223 6.63 -5.87 27.63
N ALA A 224 6.14 -7.04 27.19
CA ALA A 224 6.94 -8.16 26.75
C ALA A 224 7.26 -8.16 25.24
N ASP A 225 6.86 -7.12 24.50
CA ASP A 225 7.10 -6.98 23.05
C ASP A 225 6.54 -8.13 22.21
N LEU A 226 5.35 -8.62 22.59
CA LEU A 226 4.66 -9.75 21.95
C LEU A 226 3.66 -9.35 20.86
N LEU A 227 3.53 -8.05 20.60
CA LEU A 227 2.48 -7.45 19.77
C LEU A 227 3.11 -6.55 18.72
N ASP A 228 2.44 -6.41 17.58
CA ASP A 228 2.82 -5.52 16.50
C ASP A 228 2.18 -4.14 16.67
N VAL A 229 2.96 -3.19 17.19
CA VAL A 229 2.44 -1.84 17.46
C VAL A 229 2.14 -1.05 16.19
N GLY A 230 2.65 -1.47 15.03
CA GLY A 230 2.38 -0.81 13.76
C GLY A 230 0.92 -0.93 13.34
N VAL A 231 0.29 -2.06 13.67
CA VAL A 231 -1.12 -2.35 13.35
C VAL A 231 -2.06 -1.77 14.42
N VAL A 232 -1.77 -1.99 15.70
CA VAL A 232 -2.71 -1.66 16.80
C VAL A 232 -2.44 -0.32 17.49
N GLY A 233 -1.29 0.30 17.24
CA GLY A 233 -0.82 1.47 17.99
C GLY A 233 -0.23 1.10 19.35
N THR A 234 -0.05 2.10 20.21
CA THR A 234 0.64 1.93 21.50
C THR A 234 -0.31 1.44 22.60
N TRP A 235 0.23 0.90 23.70
CA TRP A 235 -0.56 0.63 24.91
C TRP A 235 -1.35 1.86 25.39
N ASP A 236 -0.79 3.06 25.26
CA ASP A 236 -1.48 4.30 25.62
C ASP A 236 -2.71 4.55 24.75
N ASP A 237 -2.71 4.15 23.48
CA ASP A 237 -3.87 4.24 22.59
C ASP A 237 -4.92 3.19 22.99
N VAL A 238 -4.51 1.93 23.14
CA VAL A 238 -5.39 0.81 23.52
C VAL A 238 -6.08 1.06 24.86
N ARG A 239 -5.36 1.46 25.91
CA ARG A 239 -5.95 1.70 27.22
C ARG A 239 -6.93 2.88 27.22
N ARG A 240 -6.70 3.89 26.37
CA ARG A 240 -7.64 5.01 26.17
C ARG A 240 -8.90 4.53 25.49
N THR A 241 -8.79 3.66 24.48
CA THR A 241 -9.93 3.04 23.80
C THR A 241 -10.77 2.20 24.76
N LEU A 242 -10.13 1.37 25.59
CA LEU A 242 -10.82 0.53 26.58
C LEU A 242 -11.30 1.30 27.82
N GLY A 243 -10.78 2.51 28.07
CA GLY A 243 -11.12 3.30 29.26
C GLY A 243 -10.56 2.72 30.56
N VAL A 244 -9.37 2.10 30.50
CA VAL A 244 -8.74 1.39 31.64
C VAL A 244 -7.48 2.10 32.14
N GLU A 245 -7.16 1.88 33.42
CA GLU A 245 -5.91 2.35 34.03
C GLU A 245 -4.74 1.44 33.67
N SER A 246 -3.52 1.98 33.73
CA SER A 246 -2.29 1.23 33.51
C SER A 246 -1.72 0.74 34.83
N LEU A 247 -1.16 -0.48 34.81
CA LEU A 247 -0.34 -1.09 35.85
C LEU A 247 1.02 -0.40 36.03
N GLY A 248 1.39 0.49 35.11
CA GLY A 248 2.67 1.20 35.11
C GLY A 248 3.83 0.33 34.64
N LEU A 249 3.56 -0.69 33.81
CA LEU A 249 4.64 -1.51 33.24
C LEU A 249 5.48 -0.69 32.27
N LYS A 250 6.78 -0.99 32.25
CA LYS A 250 7.71 -0.29 31.37
C LYS A 250 7.61 -0.87 29.95
N MET A 251 7.21 -0.02 29.00
CA MET A 251 7.16 -0.40 27.59
C MET A 251 8.57 -0.54 26.97
N PRO A 252 8.75 -1.42 25.98
CA PRO A 252 10.00 -1.51 25.21
C PRO A 252 10.32 -0.18 24.51
N LYS A 253 11.62 0.08 24.29
CA LYS A 253 12.09 1.33 23.66
C LYS A 253 11.90 1.35 22.14
N ASP A 254 11.99 0.18 21.51
CA ASP A 254 11.84 -0.02 20.07
C ASP A 254 10.96 -1.26 19.88
N PRO A 255 9.64 -1.14 20.11
CA PRO A 255 8.72 -2.27 19.99
C PRO A 255 8.69 -2.84 18.57
N HIS A 256 8.26 -4.09 18.44
CA HIS A 256 7.98 -4.68 17.14
C HIS A 256 6.91 -3.87 16.38
N ASP A 257 7.25 -3.47 15.16
CA ASP A 257 6.41 -2.68 14.26
C ASP A 257 6.63 -3.21 12.83
N SER A 258 5.69 -4.00 12.31
CA SER A 258 5.77 -4.53 10.94
C SER A 258 5.56 -3.45 9.87
N THR A 259 4.91 -2.34 10.25
CA THR A 259 4.67 -1.19 9.38
C THR A 259 5.89 -0.28 9.28
N LYS A 260 6.91 -0.48 10.11
CA LYS A 260 8.17 0.26 10.06
C LYS A 260 8.83 0.06 8.69
N GLY A 261 8.85 1.13 7.91
CA GLY A 261 9.34 1.12 6.53
C GLY A 261 8.32 0.70 5.47
N LEU A 262 7.07 0.42 5.84
CA LEU A 262 5.97 0.20 4.90
C LEU A 262 5.60 1.50 4.18
N GLY A 263 5.62 2.66 4.87
CA GLY A 263 5.49 3.98 4.23
C GLY A 263 6.55 4.23 3.16
N LEU A 264 7.81 3.87 3.46
CA LEU A 264 8.92 3.91 2.50
C LEU A 264 8.68 2.92 1.32
N ARG A 265 8.21 1.70 1.58
CA ARG A 265 7.90 0.70 0.53
C ARG A 265 6.68 1.05 -0.32
N LEU A 266 5.73 1.81 0.21
CA LEU A 266 4.52 2.29 -0.47
C LEU A 266 4.69 3.69 -1.06
N GLY A 267 5.88 4.31 -0.99
CA GLY A 267 6.10 5.66 -1.52
C GLY A 267 5.39 6.79 -0.76
N MET A 268 5.01 6.55 0.50
CA MET A 268 4.54 7.59 1.41
C MET A 268 5.75 8.25 2.09
N GLY A 269 6.29 9.29 1.47
CA GLY A 269 7.39 10.08 2.06
C GLY A 269 6.94 10.83 3.33
N ILE A 270 7.89 11.35 4.12
CA ILE A 270 7.63 12.05 5.39
C ILE A 270 6.71 13.28 5.29
N PHE A 271 6.48 13.80 4.08
CA PHE A 271 5.57 14.89 3.78
C PHE A 271 4.37 14.43 2.95
N SER A 272 4.05 13.14 2.94
CA SER A 272 2.90 12.57 2.23
C SER A 272 1.94 11.85 3.16
N ASP A 273 0.65 11.96 2.86
CA ASP A 273 -0.45 11.21 3.48
C ASP A 273 -1.04 10.15 2.52
N GLN A 274 -0.52 10.07 1.30
CA GLN A 274 -0.92 9.12 0.26
C GLN A 274 0.34 8.56 -0.46
N PRO A 275 0.28 7.35 -1.01
CA PRO A 275 1.32 6.80 -1.87
C PRO A 275 1.59 7.72 -3.07
N ILE A 276 2.85 8.13 -3.28
CA ILE A 276 3.24 8.85 -4.50
C ILE A 276 3.51 7.87 -5.65
N PHE A 277 3.99 6.67 -5.32
CA PHE A 277 4.34 5.63 -6.28
C PHE A 277 3.33 4.47 -6.19
N PHE A 278 2.58 4.23 -7.26
CA PHE A 278 1.57 3.17 -7.32
C PHE A 278 1.78 2.32 -8.58
N PHE A 279 2.07 1.02 -8.40
CA PHE A 279 2.38 0.07 -9.48
C PHE A 279 3.44 0.55 -10.51
N GLY A 280 4.37 1.41 -10.09
CA GLY A 280 5.44 1.95 -10.95
C GLY A 280 5.03 3.18 -11.78
N ASP A 281 3.84 3.71 -11.56
CA ASP A 281 3.39 5.02 -12.03
C ASP A 281 3.40 6.04 -10.87
N ILE A 282 3.47 7.33 -11.21
CA ILE A 282 3.43 8.43 -10.25
C ILE A 282 2.00 8.96 -10.19
N ASP A 283 1.45 9.08 -8.99
CA ASP A 283 0.20 9.82 -8.78
C ASP A 283 0.53 11.33 -8.72
N ASP A 284 0.15 12.05 -9.77
CA ASP A 284 0.46 13.48 -9.94
C ASP A 284 -0.19 14.36 -8.83
N ASP A 285 -1.39 14.00 -8.36
CA ASP A 285 -2.09 14.75 -7.32
C ASP A 285 -1.43 14.52 -5.95
N ALA A 286 -1.03 13.28 -5.66
CA ALA A 286 -0.27 12.95 -4.46
C ALA A 286 1.12 13.60 -4.46
N ALA A 287 1.81 13.61 -5.61
CA ALA A 287 3.11 14.27 -5.76
C ALA A 287 3.01 15.79 -5.54
N GLU A 288 1.99 16.46 -6.10
CA GLU A 288 1.80 17.90 -5.92
C GLU A 288 1.45 18.24 -4.46
N ALA A 289 0.61 17.42 -3.81
CA ALA A 289 0.32 17.57 -2.39
C ALA A 289 1.57 17.40 -1.52
N TYR A 290 2.43 16.43 -1.86
CA TYR A 290 3.74 16.24 -1.24
C TYR A 290 4.63 17.48 -1.40
N TYR A 291 4.84 18.00 -2.62
CA TYR A 291 5.65 19.19 -2.84
C TYR A 291 5.13 20.40 -2.06
N LYS A 292 3.81 20.60 -2.06
CA LYS A 292 3.18 21.69 -1.33
C LYS A 292 3.42 21.59 0.17
N ARG A 293 3.34 20.39 0.75
CA ARG A 293 3.62 20.18 2.18
C ARG A 293 5.08 20.45 2.53
N VAL A 294 6.02 20.07 1.66
CA VAL A 294 7.43 20.42 1.86
C VAL A 294 7.62 21.94 1.83
N ASP A 295 7.05 22.63 0.84
CA ASP A 295 7.16 24.09 0.73
C ASP A 295 6.56 24.80 1.94
N ASP A 296 5.36 24.39 2.36
CA ASP A 296 4.67 24.94 3.52
C ASP A 296 5.49 24.81 4.81
N ALA A 297 6.33 23.78 4.91
CA ALA A 297 7.18 23.51 6.06
C ALA A 297 8.54 24.20 5.96
N PHE A 298 9.27 24.01 4.86
CA PHE A 298 10.64 24.51 4.70
C PHE A 298 10.69 26.02 4.48
N SER A 299 9.82 26.61 3.67
CA SER A 299 9.85 28.06 3.36
C SER A 299 9.72 28.95 4.61
N LYS A 300 9.06 28.45 5.65
CA LYS A 300 8.84 29.13 6.94
C LYS A 300 9.97 28.90 7.95
N SER A 301 10.92 28.02 7.64
CA SER A 301 12.01 27.61 8.52
C SER A 301 13.06 28.72 8.73
N ILE A 302 13.88 28.57 9.77
CA ILE A 302 15.00 29.49 10.03
C ILE A 302 16.13 29.31 9.01
N GLU A 303 16.25 28.12 8.43
CA GLU A 303 17.23 27.76 7.42
C GLU A 303 16.88 28.44 6.08
N ALA A 304 15.62 28.36 5.65
CA ALA A 304 15.14 29.00 4.43
C ALA A 304 15.27 30.53 4.47
N LYS A 305 14.96 31.16 5.61
CA LYS A 305 15.11 32.61 5.78
C LYS A 305 16.53 33.11 5.50
N LYS A 306 17.55 32.36 5.92
CA LYS A 306 18.97 32.70 5.66
C LYS A 306 19.32 32.63 4.18
N ILE A 307 18.69 31.72 3.44
CA ILE A 307 18.88 31.62 1.98
C ILE A 307 18.18 32.79 1.29
N LEU A 308 16.92 33.08 1.66
CA LEU A 308 16.17 34.22 1.13
C LEU A 308 16.88 35.55 1.37
N GLU A 309 17.45 35.78 2.55
CA GLU A 309 18.23 36.99 2.86
C GLU A 309 19.49 37.14 1.99
N ARG A 310 20.08 36.03 1.55
CA ARG A 310 21.35 36.02 0.82
C ARG A 310 21.19 35.99 -0.70
N TYR A 311 20.19 35.25 -1.19
CA TYR A 311 20.02 34.96 -2.62
C TYR A 311 18.70 35.49 -3.19
N GLY A 312 17.68 35.72 -2.35
CA GLY A 312 16.41 36.35 -2.73
C GLY A 312 15.29 35.38 -3.10
N ASP A 313 15.59 34.10 -3.31
CA ASP A 313 14.66 33.05 -3.74
C ASP A 313 15.00 31.67 -3.12
N LEU A 314 14.15 30.68 -3.43
CA LEU A 314 14.29 29.26 -3.04
C LEU A 314 13.93 28.38 -4.23
N GLU A 315 14.87 28.17 -5.15
CA GLU A 315 14.62 27.50 -6.43
C GLU A 315 15.22 26.08 -6.52
N TRP A 316 16.14 25.73 -5.63
CA TRP A 316 16.97 24.52 -5.75
C TRP A 316 16.41 23.32 -4.99
N TYR A 317 15.83 23.53 -3.82
CA TYR A 317 15.20 22.45 -3.06
C TYR A 317 13.96 21.87 -3.79
N PRO A 318 13.07 22.66 -4.45
CA PRO A 318 11.94 22.10 -5.19
C PRO A 318 12.43 21.28 -6.39
N LEU A 319 13.52 21.71 -7.02
CA LEU A 319 14.14 20.99 -8.13
C LEU A 319 14.75 19.65 -7.69
N LEU A 320 15.34 19.60 -6.48
CA LEU A 320 15.80 18.34 -5.88
C LEU A 320 14.61 17.39 -5.62
N LEU A 321 13.51 17.88 -5.07
CA LEU A 321 12.33 17.06 -4.79
C LEU A 321 11.76 16.44 -6.06
N ARG A 322 11.58 17.24 -7.11
CA ARG A 322 11.13 16.76 -8.43
C ARG A 322 12.10 15.77 -9.04
N PHE A 323 13.40 16.01 -8.89
CA PHE A 323 14.40 15.05 -9.34
C PHE A 323 14.26 13.69 -8.64
N GLY A 324 14.00 13.68 -7.32
CA GLY A 324 13.72 12.44 -6.57
C GLY A 324 12.55 11.66 -7.14
N VAL A 325 11.40 12.33 -7.23
CA VAL A 325 10.16 11.69 -7.67
C VAL A 325 10.23 11.27 -9.14
N ASP A 326 10.59 12.20 -10.04
CA ASP A 326 10.50 11.98 -11.48
C ASP A 326 11.60 11.07 -12.05
N TYR A 327 12.78 11.04 -11.42
CA TYR A 327 13.95 10.34 -11.95
C TYR A 327 14.43 9.16 -11.10
N LEU A 328 14.27 9.24 -9.78
CA LEU A 328 14.75 8.18 -8.87
C LEU A 328 13.62 7.28 -8.37
N GLY A 329 12.37 7.76 -8.39
CA GLY A 329 11.29 7.11 -7.65
C GLY A 329 11.55 7.15 -6.14
N GLU A 330 12.13 8.25 -5.67
CA GLU A 330 12.50 8.46 -4.26
C GLU A 330 11.81 9.72 -3.71
N THR A 331 11.23 9.61 -2.53
CA THR A 331 10.88 10.75 -1.69
C THR A 331 12.11 11.26 -0.92
N VAL A 332 12.02 12.44 -0.31
CA VAL A 332 13.20 13.11 0.28
C VAL A 332 13.82 12.33 1.44
N ASP A 333 13.02 11.57 2.18
CA ASP A 333 13.45 10.70 3.27
C ASP A 333 14.10 9.39 2.80
N GLU A 334 13.93 9.04 1.53
CA GLU A 334 14.61 7.90 0.89
C GLU A 334 15.96 8.29 0.28
N MET A 335 16.14 9.58 -0.02
CA MET A 335 17.35 10.08 -0.67
C MET A 335 18.58 9.85 0.19
N LYS A 336 19.59 9.24 -0.45
CA LYS A 336 20.91 9.00 0.16
C LYS A 336 21.92 9.98 -0.39
N LEU A 337 23.13 9.97 0.18
CA LEU A 337 24.26 10.71 -0.36
C LEU A 337 24.50 10.42 -1.86
N ALA A 338 24.23 9.20 -2.32
CA ALA A 338 24.30 8.85 -3.74
C ALA A 338 23.29 9.64 -4.59
N SER A 339 22.04 9.77 -4.15
CA SER A 339 20.98 10.55 -4.78
C SER A 339 21.39 12.02 -4.91
N ILE A 340 21.93 12.62 -3.83
CA ILE A 340 22.37 14.02 -3.84
C ILE A 340 23.58 14.25 -4.75
N ARG A 341 24.54 13.31 -4.77
CA ARG A 341 25.67 13.37 -5.71
C ARG A 341 25.20 13.27 -7.17
N HIS A 342 24.20 12.43 -7.43
CA HIS A 342 23.61 12.32 -8.76
C HIS A 342 22.88 13.59 -9.17
N PHE A 343 22.13 14.22 -8.25
CA PHE A 343 21.53 15.52 -8.50
C PHE A 343 22.60 16.59 -8.84
N VAL A 344 23.58 16.77 -7.95
CA VAL A 344 24.58 17.84 -8.04
C VAL A 344 25.52 17.69 -9.23
N PHE A 345 26.00 16.48 -9.54
CA PHE A 345 27.00 16.27 -10.60
C PHE A 345 26.48 15.59 -11.85
N GLY A 346 25.28 14.99 -11.81
CA GLY A 346 24.64 14.42 -12.97
C GLY A 346 23.55 15.34 -13.51
N PHE A 347 22.51 15.56 -12.71
CA PHE A 347 21.31 16.28 -13.15
C PHE A 347 21.56 17.77 -13.41
N VAL A 348 22.16 18.49 -12.45
CA VAL A 348 22.38 19.94 -12.57
C VAL A 348 23.22 20.31 -13.80
N PRO A 349 24.43 19.73 -14.02
CA PRO A 349 25.23 20.05 -15.20
C PRO A 349 24.55 19.67 -16.51
N SER A 350 23.77 18.58 -16.53
CA SER A 350 23.20 18.05 -17.78
C SER A 350 21.82 18.62 -18.16
N LYS A 351 20.98 19.01 -17.20
CA LYS A 351 19.57 19.36 -17.44
C LYS A 351 19.21 20.80 -17.06
N VAL A 352 19.94 21.43 -16.14
CA VAL A 352 19.56 22.73 -15.60
C VAL A 352 20.20 23.86 -16.42
N ALA A 353 19.36 24.77 -16.92
CA ALA A 353 19.73 25.85 -17.82
C ALA A 353 20.07 27.15 -17.06
N VAL A 354 21.08 27.08 -16.18
CA VAL A 354 21.64 28.23 -15.46
C VAL A 354 23.16 28.31 -15.64
N GLU A 355 23.71 29.48 -15.40
CA GLU A 355 25.15 29.73 -15.47
C GLU A 355 25.89 29.11 -14.27
N ALA A 356 27.19 28.84 -14.43
CA ALA A 356 27.99 28.17 -13.41
C ALA A 356 28.14 29.03 -12.12
N ASP A 357 27.95 30.34 -12.19
CA ASP A 357 27.96 31.22 -11.01
C ASP A 357 26.79 30.96 -10.04
N ALA A 358 25.77 30.19 -10.44
CA ALA A 358 24.70 29.72 -9.57
C ALA A 358 25.14 28.60 -8.60
N ALA A 359 26.29 27.94 -8.82
CA ALA A 359 26.76 26.84 -7.99
C ALA A 359 26.82 27.12 -6.47
N PRO A 360 27.25 28.31 -6.00
CA PRO A 360 27.20 28.64 -4.58
C PRO A 360 25.77 28.71 -4.03
N ALA A 361 24.81 29.21 -4.81
CA ALA A 361 23.39 29.30 -4.40
C ALA A 361 22.79 27.89 -4.29
N ILE A 362 23.02 27.04 -5.30
CA ILE A 362 22.58 25.64 -5.32
C ILE A 362 23.04 24.92 -4.05
N LEU A 363 24.35 24.90 -3.79
CA LEU A 363 24.88 24.16 -2.65
C LEU A 363 24.48 24.76 -1.30
N ALA A 364 24.37 26.09 -1.21
CA ALA A 364 23.91 26.75 0.01
C ALA A 364 22.46 26.38 0.35
N GLU A 365 21.56 26.41 -0.63
CA GLU A 365 20.15 26.07 -0.43
C GLU A 365 19.97 24.58 -0.10
N LEU A 366 20.63 23.68 -0.82
CA LEU A 366 20.61 22.25 -0.47
C LEU A 366 21.12 22.01 0.96
N THR A 367 22.18 22.71 1.37
CA THR A 367 22.71 22.61 2.74
C THR A 367 21.67 23.08 3.76
N ALA A 368 21.01 24.21 3.52
CA ALA A 368 19.96 24.73 4.39
C ALA A 368 18.75 23.78 4.48
N PHE A 369 18.35 23.18 3.34
CA PHE A 369 17.26 22.22 3.30
C PHE A 369 17.58 20.96 4.12
N TRP A 370 18.76 20.36 3.93
CA TRP A 370 19.17 19.19 4.70
C TRP A 370 19.42 19.50 6.19
N GLN A 371 19.81 20.72 6.55
CA GLN A 371 19.87 21.17 7.95
C GLN A 371 18.47 21.21 8.58
N TYR A 372 17.49 21.75 7.86
CA TYR A 372 16.09 21.75 8.28
C TYR A 372 15.58 20.32 8.47
N LEU A 373 15.79 19.44 7.49
CA LEU A 373 15.35 18.04 7.57
C LEU A 373 15.99 17.30 8.76
N HIS A 374 17.28 17.51 8.99
CA HIS A 374 17.97 16.92 10.14
C HIS A 374 17.37 17.40 11.47
N ARG A 375 17.09 18.70 11.59
CA ARG A 375 16.57 19.31 12.83
C ARG A 375 15.10 18.97 13.09
N ALA A 376 14.27 18.98 12.06
CA ALA A 376 12.82 18.88 12.18
C ALA A 376 12.29 17.44 12.06
N HIS A 377 13.02 16.56 11.38
CA HIS A 377 12.55 15.20 11.05
C HIS A 377 13.56 14.10 11.42
N GLU A 378 14.69 14.45 12.03
CA GLU A 378 15.71 13.49 12.53
C GLU A 378 16.19 12.46 11.49
N LEU A 379 16.19 12.83 10.20
CA LEU A 379 16.57 11.92 9.11
C LEU A 379 18.01 11.39 9.30
N SER A 380 18.15 10.06 9.31
CA SER A 380 19.42 9.37 9.60
C SER A 380 20.51 9.68 8.59
N GLU A 381 20.16 9.81 7.31
CA GLU A 381 21.11 10.12 6.22
C GLU A 381 21.52 11.60 6.18
N ALA A 382 20.79 12.50 6.86
CA ALA A 382 21.05 13.93 6.75
C ALA A 382 22.45 14.31 7.23
N ARG A 383 23.01 13.60 8.23
CA ARG A 383 24.38 13.84 8.70
C ARG A 383 25.42 13.61 7.60
N SER A 384 25.36 12.46 6.91
CA SER A 384 26.34 12.10 5.87
C SER A 384 26.25 13.04 4.66
N ILE A 385 25.03 13.46 4.32
CA ILE A 385 24.75 14.42 3.24
C ILE A 385 25.29 15.81 3.60
N LEU A 386 25.05 16.28 4.83
CA LEU A 386 25.53 17.59 5.29
C LEU A 386 27.06 17.66 5.34
N GLU A 387 27.71 16.63 5.86
CA GLU A 387 29.18 16.53 5.87
C GLU A 387 29.76 16.66 4.45
N TRP A 388 29.10 16.05 3.46
CA TRP A 388 29.52 16.13 2.08
C TRP A 388 29.23 17.50 1.44
N LEU A 389 28.02 18.05 1.62
CA LEU A 389 27.64 19.37 1.06
C LEU A 389 28.53 20.50 1.57
N GLN A 390 29.08 20.36 2.79
CA GLN A 390 29.96 21.32 3.42
C GLN A 390 31.45 21.08 3.13
N SER A 391 31.80 20.12 2.27
CA SER A 391 33.19 19.81 1.95
C SER A 391 33.89 20.92 1.16
N ASP A 392 35.16 21.14 1.50
CA ASP A 392 35.99 22.15 0.83
C ASP A 392 36.14 21.87 -0.67
N GLY A 393 36.03 22.93 -1.47
CA GLY A 393 36.20 22.84 -2.93
C GLY A 393 34.98 22.31 -3.71
N LEU A 394 33.89 21.93 -3.03
CA LEU A 394 32.70 21.42 -3.71
C LEU A 394 32.07 22.45 -4.66
N VAL A 395 32.02 23.72 -4.26
CA VAL A 395 31.55 24.83 -5.10
C VAL A 395 32.39 24.94 -6.37
N ALA A 396 33.71 25.04 -6.24
CA ALA A 396 34.61 25.18 -7.38
C ALA A 396 34.50 23.99 -8.35
N ARG A 397 34.32 22.78 -7.80
CA ARG A 397 34.07 21.59 -8.60
C ARG A 397 32.75 21.69 -9.37
N LEU A 398 31.64 22.01 -8.70
CA LEU A 398 30.34 22.14 -9.36
C LEU A 398 30.37 23.19 -10.47
N GLN A 399 31.04 24.33 -10.24
CA GLN A 399 31.24 25.37 -11.25
C GLN A 399 31.96 24.85 -12.51
N ALA A 400 33.02 24.05 -12.32
CA ALA A 400 33.76 23.45 -13.42
C ALA A 400 32.87 22.48 -14.21
N GLU A 401 32.14 21.60 -13.52
CA GLU A 401 31.24 20.61 -14.14
C GLU A 401 30.09 21.29 -14.91
N MET A 402 29.52 22.38 -14.37
CA MET A 402 28.46 23.17 -15.02
C MET A 402 28.95 23.96 -16.23
N SER A 403 30.25 24.26 -16.28
CA SER A 403 30.89 25.00 -17.37
C SER A 403 31.39 24.10 -18.50
N ASP A 404 31.47 22.78 -18.27
CA ASP A 404 31.95 21.80 -19.24
C ASP A 404 30.82 21.34 -20.18
N PRO A 405 30.86 21.69 -21.48
CA PRO A 405 29.84 21.25 -22.44
C PRO A 405 29.77 19.73 -22.62
N ALA A 406 30.81 18.98 -22.25
CA ALA A 406 30.79 17.51 -22.29
C ALA A 406 29.77 16.91 -21.31
N ASN A 407 29.39 17.66 -20.26
CA ASN A 407 28.40 17.23 -19.29
C ASN A 407 26.96 17.60 -19.68
N PHE A 408 26.76 18.32 -20.80
CA PHE A 408 25.44 18.82 -21.16
C PHE A 408 24.59 17.72 -21.80
N GLY A 409 23.37 17.56 -21.29
CA GLY A 409 22.35 16.75 -21.95
C GLY A 409 21.88 17.41 -23.24
N MET A 410 21.31 16.61 -24.16
CA MET A 410 20.91 17.04 -25.50
C MET A 410 20.16 18.38 -25.55
N ALA A 411 19.15 18.56 -24.68
CA ALA A 411 18.35 19.78 -24.63
C ALA A 411 19.17 21.01 -24.22
N LYS A 412 20.03 20.88 -23.20
CA LYS A 412 20.92 21.95 -22.75
C LYS A 412 21.96 22.30 -23.80
N SER A 413 22.49 21.30 -24.53
CA SER A 413 23.40 21.54 -25.65
C SER A 413 22.75 22.36 -26.77
N ILE A 414 21.49 22.03 -27.13
CA ILE A 414 20.73 22.81 -28.13
C ILE A 414 20.50 24.25 -27.63
N PHE A 415 20.14 24.42 -26.36
CA PHE A 415 19.94 25.73 -25.76
C PHE A 415 21.23 26.57 -25.76
N SER A 416 22.36 25.95 -25.40
CA SER A 416 23.69 26.57 -25.43
C SER A 416 24.09 27.02 -26.83
N VAL A 417 23.80 26.22 -27.87
CA VAL A 417 24.08 26.59 -29.26
C VAL A 417 23.23 27.79 -29.68
N GLY A 418 21.95 27.84 -29.30
CA GLY A 418 21.08 28.99 -29.60
C GLY A 418 21.57 30.27 -28.94
N LYS A 419 21.95 30.21 -27.67
CA LYS A 419 22.52 31.35 -26.94
C LYS A 419 23.84 31.82 -27.55
N GLN A 420 24.75 30.91 -27.92
CA GLN A 420 26.01 31.26 -28.60
C GLN A 420 25.80 31.87 -29.99
N ALA A 421 24.73 31.46 -30.67
CA ALA A 421 24.31 32.06 -31.94
C ALA A 421 23.60 33.42 -31.78
N GLY A 422 23.48 33.92 -30.54
CA GLY A 422 22.93 35.24 -30.22
C GLY A 422 21.41 35.30 -30.07
N TYR A 423 20.73 34.15 -30.03
CA TYR A 423 19.28 34.10 -29.80
C TYR A 423 18.97 34.28 -28.32
N ASP A 424 17.93 35.06 -28.01
CA ASP A 424 17.32 35.07 -26.69
C ASP A 424 16.48 33.80 -26.50
N MET A 425 17.10 32.82 -25.86
CA MET A 425 16.45 31.55 -25.58
C MET A 425 15.39 31.63 -24.46
N ALA A 426 15.22 32.78 -23.79
CA ALA A 426 14.10 33.03 -22.89
C ALA A 426 12.82 33.46 -23.64
N SER A 427 12.96 34.01 -24.85
CA SER A 427 11.85 34.44 -25.71
C SER A 427 11.27 33.29 -26.53
N GLU A 428 9.94 33.10 -26.47
CA GLU A 428 9.26 32.02 -27.22
C GLU A 428 9.41 32.18 -28.73
N ALA A 429 9.27 33.41 -29.23
CA ALA A 429 9.38 33.71 -30.65
C ALA A 429 10.81 33.46 -31.18
N GLU A 430 11.83 33.86 -30.41
CA GLU A 430 13.23 33.64 -30.79
C GLU A 430 13.65 32.17 -30.66
N ARG A 431 13.17 31.46 -29.62
CA ARG A 431 13.34 30.00 -29.51
C ARG A 431 12.76 29.27 -30.72
N ALA A 432 11.53 29.57 -31.12
CA ALA A 432 10.88 28.92 -32.26
C ALA A 432 11.65 29.19 -33.56
N THR A 433 12.15 30.42 -33.72
CA THR A 433 12.99 30.83 -34.85
C THR A 433 14.30 30.05 -34.88
N PHE A 434 14.99 29.96 -33.74
CA PHE A 434 16.23 29.18 -33.60
C PHE A 434 16.01 27.70 -33.88
N VAL A 435 14.98 27.06 -33.30
CA VAL A 435 14.69 25.64 -33.53
C VAL A 435 14.42 25.35 -35.00
N SER A 436 13.70 26.24 -35.69
CA SER A 436 13.47 26.14 -37.14
C SER A 436 14.79 26.21 -37.93
N HIS A 437 15.64 27.21 -37.65
CA HIS A 437 16.95 27.35 -38.30
C HIS A 437 17.89 26.19 -38.00
N TYR A 438 17.91 25.72 -36.75
CA TYR A 438 18.70 24.58 -36.31
C TYR A 438 18.27 23.30 -37.04
N ASN A 439 16.97 23.02 -37.12
CA ASN A 439 16.42 21.88 -37.85
C ASN A 439 16.72 21.94 -39.36
N GLN A 440 16.63 23.12 -39.98
CA GLN A 440 17.02 23.33 -41.38
C GLN A 440 18.52 23.12 -41.61
N SER A 441 19.36 23.52 -40.65
CA SER A 441 20.81 23.28 -40.68
C SER A 441 21.19 21.79 -40.57
N LEU A 442 20.39 21.01 -39.84
CA LEU A 442 20.55 19.56 -39.74
C LEU A 442 20.08 18.86 -41.03
N ALA A 443 18.98 19.31 -41.63
CA ALA A 443 18.47 18.79 -42.89
C ALA A 443 19.44 19.04 -44.07
N SER A 444 20.12 20.19 -44.08
CA SER A 444 21.10 20.55 -45.11
C SER A 444 22.47 19.87 -44.96
N LYS A 445 22.77 19.30 -43.79
CA LYS A 445 24.00 18.50 -43.52
C LYS A 445 23.84 17.00 -43.79
N GLN A 446 22.66 16.52 -44.19
CA GLN A 446 22.49 15.13 -44.62
C GLN A 446 23.11 14.93 -46.02
N PRO A 447 24.04 13.96 -46.21
CA PRO A 447 24.59 13.68 -47.53
C PRO A 447 23.48 13.11 -48.43
N THR A 448 23.28 13.75 -49.58
CA THR A 448 22.35 13.28 -50.61
C THR A 448 22.93 12.04 -51.31
N GLY A 449 22.39 10.85 -51.02
CA GLY A 449 22.40 9.72 -51.95
C GLY A 449 22.61 8.31 -51.38
N ALA A 450 21.52 7.56 -51.21
CA ALA A 450 21.28 6.19 -51.72
C ALA A 450 19.99 5.60 -51.05
N PRO A 451 19.11 4.88 -51.78
CA PRO A 451 17.90 4.31 -51.20
C PRO A 451 18.26 3.05 -50.39
N GLY A 452 18.64 3.25 -49.12
CA GLY A 452 18.75 2.17 -48.14
C GLY A 452 17.35 1.72 -47.74
N GLY A 453 17.07 0.42 -47.91
CA GLY A 453 15.77 -0.19 -47.62
C GLY A 453 15.24 0.19 -46.24
N ARG A 454 13.92 0.40 -46.16
CA ARG A 454 13.20 0.54 -44.90
C ARG A 454 13.48 -0.70 -44.06
N THR A 455 14.43 -0.63 -43.13
CA THR A 455 14.35 -1.44 -41.93
C THR A 455 13.19 -0.85 -41.13
N GLU A 456 12.14 -1.65 -40.94
CA GLU A 456 11.08 -1.32 -40.00
C GLU A 456 11.73 -0.96 -38.67
N ARG A 457 11.54 0.29 -38.24
CA ARG A 457 12.00 0.72 -36.92
C ARG A 457 11.21 -0.06 -35.90
N VAL A 458 11.87 -0.97 -35.19
CA VAL A 458 11.30 -1.70 -34.05
C VAL A 458 10.70 -0.68 -33.08
N GLY A 459 9.40 -0.83 -32.80
CA GLY A 459 8.67 0.04 -31.90
C GLY A 459 9.30 0.02 -30.51
N ARG A 460 9.39 1.17 -29.84
CA ARG A 460 10.04 1.34 -28.54
C ARG A 460 9.49 0.40 -27.44
N ASN A 461 8.23 -0.02 -27.57
CA ASN A 461 7.55 -0.98 -26.69
C ASN A 461 7.42 -2.40 -27.27
N SER A 462 7.89 -2.67 -28.49
CA SER A 462 7.88 -3.99 -29.10
C SER A 462 8.91 -4.93 -28.44
N PRO A 463 8.72 -6.26 -28.51
CA PRO A 463 9.72 -7.23 -28.05
C PRO A 463 11.09 -6.98 -28.69
N CYS A 464 12.14 -7.06 -27.88
CA CYS A 464 13.48 -6.71 -28.31
C CYS A 464 14.03 -7.80 -29.26
N PRO A 465 14.57 -7.42 -30.43
CA PRO A 465 15.00 -8.38 -31.45
C PRO A 465 16.26 -9.17 -31.06
N CYS A 466 16.90 -8.87 -29.93
CA CYS A 466 18.00 -9.68 -29.40
C CYS A 466 17.56 -11.00 -28.75
N GLY A 467 16.24 -11.27 -28.70
CA GLY A 467 15.69 -12.51 -28.15
C GLY A 467 15.57 -12.53 -26.62
N SER A 468 15.75 -11.39 -25.96
CA SER A 468 15.69 -11.29 -24.49
C SER A 468 14.28 -11.35 -23.89
N GLY A 469 13.23 -11.31 -24.73
CA GLY A 469 11.83 -11.23 -24.30
C GLY A 469 11.38 -9.88 -23.73
N LYS A 470 12.31 -8.93 -23.50
CA LYS A 470 12.01 -7.60 -22.93
C LYS A 470 11.58 -6.59 -23.99
N LYS A 471 10.87 -5.52 -23.61
CA LYS A 471 10.55 -4.39 -24.52
C LYS A 471 11.84 -3.68 -24.97
N PHE A 472 11.91 -3.26 -26.24
CA PHE A 472 13.12 -2.68 -26.85
C PHE A 472 13.76 -1.55 -26.02
N LYS A 473 12.95 -0.64 -25.46
CA LYS A 473 13.44 0.47 -24.61
C LYS A 473 14.10 0.08 -23.29
N LYS A 474 13.83 -1.13 -22.78
CA LYS A 474 14.41 -1.65 -21.53
C LYS A 474 15.55 -2.65 -21.81
N CYS A 475 16.05 -2.69 -23.03
CA CYS A 475 17.11 -3.59 -23.47
C CYS A 475 18.03 -2.85 -24.46
N CYS A 476 18.07 -3.25 -25.73
CA CYS A 476 18.99 -2.69 -26.71
C CYS A 476 18.70 -1.23 -27.14
N GLY A 477 17.55 -0.68 -26.74
CA GLY A 477 17.18 0.72 -27.02
C GLY A 477 17.31 1.66 -25.82
N GLY A 478 17.98 1.20 -24.74
CA GLY A 478 18.32 2.01 -23.56
C GLY A 478 19.58 2.83 -23.76
#